data_AF-A0A8H4AAA2-F1
#
_entry.id   AF-A0A8H4AAA2-F1
#
_cell.length_a   1.000
_cell.length_b   1.000
_cell.length_c   1.000
_cell.angle_alpha   90.00
_cell.angle_beta   90.00
_cell.angle_gamma   90.00
#
_symmetry.space_group_name_H-M   'P 1'
#
loop_
_entity.id
_entity.type
_entity.pdbx_description
1 polymer ?
#
loop_
_entity_poly.entity_id
_entity_poly.type
_entity_poly.pdbx_seq_one_letter_code
_entity_poly.pdbx_strand_id
1 'polypeptide(L)'
;MKRKNQTAKEFLLSILNEHLKFLARIKERIPRKYHNNIETEEKRTRNYRTSVTNKEVNDYDTLKNEFESEKKKFNKKIKDLEREIRRLNGVIRGKNKDIEMLQSEKKILEGTIDKLEDLMTDLSLANSDLTKRNMQEKDVEISRIYSLRSKLHRDYLREIKEFAARYCAKDAKVCKLSNENARLKEEISILKEIEVNENDEQAQTTDEDNSEQMNHWYRDQITTLNLMAIDDVTNNDRAEVYNR
;
A
#
# COMPACT_ATOMS: atom_id res chain seq x y z
N MET A 1 -12.96 -90.51 70.38
CA MET A 1 -13.99 -90.44 69.31
C MET A 1 -14.68 -89.08 69.36
N LYS A 2 -14.49 -88.22 68.35
CA LYS A 2 -15.17 -86.91 68.27
C LYS A 2 -16.63 -87.15 67.88
N ARG A 3 -17.58 -86.88 68.78
CA ARG A 3 -19.01 -86.88 68.44
C ARG A 3 -19.22 -85.75 67.42
N LYS A 4 -19.65 -86.08 66.20
CA LYS A 4 -20.12 -85.05 65.25
C LYS A 4 -21.30 -84.35 65.90
N ASN A 5 -21.27 -83.02 65.97
CA ASN A 5 -22.39 -82.23 66.45
C ASN A 5 -23.57 -82.48 65.51
N GLN A 6 -24.59 -83.19 65.99
CA GLN A 6 -25.83 -83.37 65.24
C GLN A 6 -26.52 -82.02 65.09
N THR A 7 -26.97 -81.73 63.88
CA THR A 7 -27.82 -80.57 63.62
C THR A 7 -29.16 -80.72 64.36
N ALA A 8 -29.85 -79.60 64.61
CA ALA A 8 -31.14 -79.63 65.31
C ALA A 8 -32.16 -80.57 64.62
N LYS A 9 -32.13 -80.64 63.29
CA LYS A 9 -32.92 -81.61 62.52
C LYS A 9 -32.48 -83.05 62.74
N GLU A 10 -31.18 -83.35 62.65
CA GLU A 10 -30.69 -84.72 62.86
C GLU A 10 -31.05 -85.21 64.26
N PHE A 11 -30.97 -84.33 65.27
CA PHE A 11 -31.40 -84.61 66.63
C PHE A 11 -32.90 -84.90 66.72
N LEU A 12 -33.75 -84.05 66.13
CA LEU A 12 -35.21 -84.24 66.12
C LEU A 12 -35.63 -85.49 65.34
N LEU A 13 -35.02 -85.76 64.18
CA LEU A 13 -35.26 -86.98 63.40
C LEU A 13 -34.80 -88.22 64.17
N SER A 14 -33.70 -88.15 64.91
CA SER A 14 -33.23 -89.22 65.78
C SER A 14 -34.25 -89.52 66.89
N ILE A 15 -34.76 -88.48 67.57
CA ILE A 15 -35.79 -88.63 68.60
C ILE A 15 -37.06 -89.26 68.02
N LEU A 16 -37.55 -88.76 66.88
CA LEU A 16 -38.76 -89.27 66.24
C LEU A 16 -38.59 -90.73 65.78
N ASN A 17 -37.41 -91.10 65.28
CA ASN A 17 -37.12 -92.49 64.89
C ASN A 17 -37.03 -93.42 66.11
N GLU A 18 -36.42 -92.98 67.20
CA GLU A 18 -36.40 -93.75 68.45
C GLU A 18 -37.80 -93.88 69.06
N HIS A 19 -38.62 -92.85 68.97
CA HIS A 19 -40.02 -92.90 69.41
C HIS A 19 -40.84 -93.92 68.58
N LEU A 20 -40.67 -93.96 67.25
CA LEU A 20 -41.30 -94.99 66.41
C LEU A 20 -40.86 -96.40 66.79
N LYS A 21 -39.56 -96.62 67.05
CA LYS A 21 -39.04 -97.92 67.53
C LYS A 21 -39.60 -98.29 68.90
N PHE A 22 -39.80 -97.32 69.78
CA PHE A 22 -40.42 -97.52 71.07
C PHE A 22 -41.89 -97.90 70.96
N LEU A 23 -42.67 -97.20 70.13
CA LEU A 23 -44.07 -97.52 69.88
C LEU A 23 -44.24 -98.94 69.30
N ALA A 24 -43.39 -99.33 68.34
CA ALA A 24 -43.37 -100.68 67.79
C ALA A 24 -43.13 -101.75 68.88
N ARG A 25 -42.13 -101.54 69.75
CA ARG A 25 -41.82 -102.44 70.87
C ARG A 25 -42.95 -102.53 71.90
N ILE A 26 -43.65 -101.44 72.18
CA ILE A 26 -44.81 -101.47 73.09
C ILE A 26 -45.96 -102.23 72.44
N LYS A 27 -46.24 -102.00 71.15
CA LYS A 27 -47.32 -102.65 70.42
C LYS A 27 -47.26 -104.18 70.53
N GLU A 28 -46.05 -104.74 70.41
CA GLU A 28 -45.80 -106.17 70.53
C GLU A 28 -46.10 -106.75 71.92
N ARG A 29 -46.04 -105.93 72.97
CA ARG A 29 -46.11 -106.37 74.38
C ARG A 29 -47.46 -106.12 75.04
N ILE A 30 -48.34 -105.34 74.42
CA ILE A 30 -49.62 -104.95 75.03
C ILE A 30 -50.83 -105.62 74.36
N PRO A 31 -51.96 -105.77 75.10
CA PRO A 31 -53.19 -106.32 74.55
C PRO A 31 -53.71 -105.56 73.33
N ARG A 32 -54.25 -106.30 72.35
CA ARG A 32 -54.75 -105.78 71.07
C ARG A 32 -55.74 -104.62 71.19
N LYS A 33 -56.54 -104.57 72.27
CA LYS A 33 -57.50 -103.48 72.51
C LYS A 33 -56.86 -102.07 72.58
N TYR A 34 -55.56 -101.99 72.79
CA TYR A 34 -54.80 -100.72 72.82
C TYR A 34 -54.01 -100.44 71.53
N HIS A 35 -54.01 -101.35 70.55
CA HIS A 35 -53.21 -101.20 69.32
C HIS A 35 -53.67 -100.00 68.48
N ASN A 36 -54.96 -99.69 68.44
CA ASN A 36 -55.49 -98.54 67.71
C ASN A 36 -54.91 -97.20 68.22
N ASN A 37 -54.69 -97.09 69.53
CA ASN A 37 -54.08 -95.90 70.13
C ASN A 37 -52.60 -95.79 69.71
N ILE A 38 -51.88 -96.91 69.69
CA ILE A 38 -50.49 -96.94 69.22
C ILE A 38 -50.40 -96.60 67.74
N GLU A 39 -51.28 -97.14 66.90
CA GLU A 39 -51.28 -96.86 65.46
C GLU A 39 -51.58 -95.39 65.16
N THR A 40 -52.49 -94.79 65.92
CA THR A 40 -52.78 -93.36 65.83
C THR A 40 -51.55 -92.52 66.19
N GLU A 41 -50.83 -92.92 67.23
CA GLU A 41 -49.61 -92.20 67.67
C GLU A 41 -48.42 -92.42 66.73
N GLU A 42 -48.28 -93.63 66.16
CA GLU A 42 -47.32 -93.89 65.08
C GLU A 42 -47.61 -93.01 63.85
N LYS A 43 -48.89 -92.88 63.47
CA LYS A 43 -49.29 -92.02 62.35
C LYS A 43 -48.95 -90.56 62.61
N ARG A 44 -49.22 -90.04 63.83
CA ARG A 44 -48.82 -88.68 64.23
C ARG A 44 -47.31 -88.49 64.18
N THR A 45 -46.56 -89.44 64.72
CA THR A 45 -45.08 -89.39 64.74
C THR A 45 -44.49 -89.43 63.33
N ARG A 46 -45.04 -90.26 62.43
CA ARG A 46 -44.68 -90.27 61.00
C ARG A 46 -45.00 -88.93 60.34
N ASN A 47 -46.17 -88.35 60.62
CA ASN A 47 -46.53 -87.02 60.09
C ASN A 47 -45.55 -85.94 60.55
N TYR A 48 -45.18 -85.90 61.83
CA TYR A 48 -44.18 -84.95 62.34
C TYR A 48 -42.82 -85.13 61.66
N ARG A 49 -42.38 -86.38 61.46
CA ARG A 49 -41.14 -86.68 60.74
C ARG A 49 -41.17 -86.15 59.29
N THR A 50 -42.28 -86.35 58.58
CA THR A 50 -42.48 -85.84 57.23
C THR A 50 -42.51 -84.31 57.21
N SER A 51 -43.21 -83.67 58.15
CA SER A 51 -43.25 -82.20 58.27
C SER A 51 -41.88 -81.58 58.53
N VAL A 52 -41.07 -82.18 59.42
CA VAL A 52 -39.70 -81.71 59.71
C VAL A 52 -38.80 -81.84 58.47
N THR A 53 -38.99 -82.89 57.67
CA THR A 53 -38.18 -83.11 56.45
C THR A 53 -38.60 -82.15 55.33
N ASN A 54 -39.90 -81.96 55.11
CA ASN A 54 -40.43 -81.13 54.03
C ASN A 54 -40.22 -79.63 54.26
N LYS A 55 -40.23 -79.17 55.52
CA LYS A 55 -40.04 -77.74 55.84
C LYS A 55 -38.66 -77.25 55.39
N GLU A 56 -37.59 -77.99 55.69
CA GLU A 56 -36.25 -77.60 55.24
C GLU A 56 -36.03 -77.75 53.72
N VAL A 57 -36.64 -78.75 53.08
CA VAL A 57 -36.54 -78.90 51.62
C VAL A 57 -37.22 -77.72 50.93
N ASN A 58 -38.39 -77.30 51.41
CA ASN A 58 -39.08 -76.12 50.89
C ASN A 58 -38.29 -74.81 51.14
N ASP A 59 -37.68 -74.66 52.31
CA ASP A 59 -36.85 -73.48 52.64
C ASP A 59 -35.60 -73.41 51.74
N TYR A 60 -34.95 -74.56 51.50
CA TYR A 60 -33.79 -74.65 50.61
C TYR A 60 -34.14 -74.39 49.14
N ASP A 61 -35.23 -74.97 48.64
CA ASP A 61 -35.68 -74.75 47.25
C ASP A 61 -36.09 -73.29 47.02
N THR A 62 -36.71 -72.65 48.02
CA THR A 62 -37.02 -71.21 47.98
C THR A 62 -35.75 -70.37 47.86
N LEU A 63 -34.78 -70.59 48.74
CA LEU A 63 -33.51 -69.86 48.74
C LEU A 63 -32.72 -70.08 47.43
N LYS A 64 -32.70 -71.32 46.92
CA LYS A 64 -32.09 -71.64 45.63
C LYS A 64 -32.74 -70.89 44.47
N ASN A 65 -34.07 -70.81 44.45
CA ASN A 65 -34.81 -70.08 43.41
C ASN A 65 -34.56 -68.57 43.48
N GLU A 66 -34.45 -68.00 44.69
CA GLU A 66 -34.07 -66.60 44.89
C GLU A 66 -32.66 -66.32 44.35
N PHE A 67 -31.68 -67.16 44.70
CA PHE A 67 -30.31 -67.04 44.17
C PHE A 67 -30.25 -67.17 42.63
N GLU A 68 -30.98 -68.11 42.04
CA GLU A 68 -31.02 -68.25 40.58
C GLU A 68 -31.71 -67.06 39.90
N SER A 69 -32.74 -66.48 40.53
CA SER A 69 -33.37 -65.24 40.07
C SER A 69 -32.40 -64.06 40.11
N GLU A 70 -31.66 -63.91 41.20
CA GLU A 70 -30.67 -62.85 41.37
C GLU A 70 -29.49 -63.00 40.40
N LYS A 71 -28.97 -64.21 40.24
CA LYS A 71 -27.96 -64.55 39.24
C LYS A 71 -28.41 -64.18 37.82
N LYS A 72 -29.67 -64.45 37.46
CA LYS A 72 -30.23 -64.03 36.16
C LYS A 72 -30.27 -62.51 36.02
N LYS A 73 -30.63 -61.77 37.07
CA LYS A 73 -30.62 -60.29 37.07
C LYS A 73 -29.20 -59.74 36.87
N PHE A 74 -28.21 -60.26 37.59
CA PHE A 74 -26.82 -59.85 37.43
C PHE A 74 -26.28 -60.16 36.03
N ASN A 75 -26.56 -61.35 35.49
CA ASN A 75 -26.17 -61.70 34.13
C ASN A 75 -26.76 -60.76 33.07
N LYS A 76 -28.01 -60.32 33.24
CA LYS A 76 -28.62 -59.31 32.36
C LYS A 76 -27.86 -57.97 32.48
N LYS A 77 -27.58 -57.51 33.70
CA LYS A 77 -26.85 -56.26 33.94
C LYS A 77 -25.44 -56.28 33.32
N ILE A 78 -24.72 -57.39 33.44
CA ILE A 78 -23.40 -57.59 32.82
C ILE A 78 -23.51 -57.44 31.30
N LYS A 79 -24.45 -58.14 30.66
CA LYS A 79 -24.65 -58.04 29.20
C LYS A 79 -25.01 -56.62 28.74
N ASP A 80 -25.76 -55.88 29.55
CA ASP A 80 -26.11 -54.48 29.26
C ASP A 80 -24.86 -53.59 29.32
N LEU A 81 -24.03 -53.75 30.36
CA LEU A 81 -22.76 -53.03 30.50
C LEU A 81 -21.76 -53.35 29.39
N GLU A 82 -21.63 -54.63 29.00
CA GLU A 82 -20.76 -55.02 27.88
C GLU A 82 -21.19 -54.38 26.55
N ARG A 83 -22.50 -54.28 26.30
CA ARG A 83 -23.02 -53.58 25.12
C ARG A 83 -22.68 -52.09 25.17
N GLU A 84 -22.81 -51.46 26.33
CA GLU A 84 -22.48 -50.06 26.51
C GLU A 84 -20.98 -49.79 26.34
N ILE A 85 -20.12 -50.64 26.89
CA ILE A 85 -18.66 -50.58 26.68
C ILE A 85 -18.33 -50.68 25.19
N ARG A 86 -18.94 -51.64 24.46
CA ARG A 86 -18.73 -51.76 23.00
C ARG A 86 -19.17 -50.49 22.25
N ARG A 87 -20.30 -49.91 22.63
CA ARG A 87 -20.82 -48.66 22.03
C ARG A 87 -19.86 -47.49 22.28
N LEU A 88 -19.43 -47.30 23.52
CA LEU A 88 -18.49 -46.25 23.90
C LEU A 88 -17.13 -46.40 23.21
N ASN A 89 -16.62 -47.63 23.09
CA ASN A 89 -15.41 -47.90 22.31
C ASN A 89 -15.57 -47.57 20.82
N GLY A 90 -16.78 -47.68 20.26
CA GLY A 90 -17.10 -47.17 18.94
C GLY A 90 -16.97 -45.66 18.84
N VAL A 91 -17.54 -44.92 19.81
CA VAL A 91 -17.45 -43.46 19.89
C VAL A 91 -16.01 -42.99 20.05
N ILE A 92 -15.22 -43.63 20.92
CA ILE A 92 -13.80 -43.32 21.13
C ILE A 92 -13.01 -43.49 19.83
N ARG A 93 -13.22 -44.60 19.10
CA ARG A 93 -12.57 -44.82 17.80
C ARG A 93 -12.96 -43.76 16.77
N GLY A 94 -14.22 -43.32 16.75
CA GLY A 94 -14.66 -42.22 15.88
C GLY A 94 -13.92 -40.93 16.22
N LYS A 95 -13.93 -40.53 17.49
CA LYS A 95 -13.24 -39.31 17.96
C LYS A 95 -11.73 -39.35 17.70
N ASN A 96 -11.08 -40.51 17.84
CA ASN A 96 -9.65 -40.62 17.54
C ASN A 96 -9.36 -40.38 16.05
N LYS A 97 -10.20 -40.88 15.14
CA LYS A 97 -10.07 -40.58 13.71
C LYS A 97 -10.27 -39.09 13.41
N ASP A 98 -11.25 -38.46 14.05
CA ASP A 98 -11.48 -37.02 13.91
C ASP A 98 -10.25 -36.22 14.36
N ILE A 99 -9.63 -36.62 15.49
CA ILE A 99 -8.40 -36.01 15.99
C ILE A 99 -7.25 -36.16 14.98
N GLU A 100 -7.05 -37.36 14.42
CA GLU A 100 -6.00 -37.62 13.42
C GLU A 100 -6.18 -36.76 12.15
N MET A 101 -7.43 -36.61 11.68
CA MET A 101 -7.74 -35.74 10.54
C MET A 101 -7.45 -34.28 10.85
N LEU A 102 -7.92 -33.77 11.99
CA LEU A 102 -7.68 -32.39 12.40
C LEU A 102 -6.19 -32.10 12.61
N GLN A 103 -5.43 -33.04 13.15
CA GLN A 103 -3.97 -32.91 13.29
C GLN A 103 -3.28 -32.83 11.92
N SER A 104 -3.75 -33.62 10.95
CA SER A 104 -3.22 -33.60 9.59
C SER A 104 -3.52 -32.27 8.89
N GLU A 105 -4.75 -31.78 9.01
CA GLU A 105 -5.16 -30.47 8.48
C GLU A 105 -4.37 -29.33 9.12
N LYS A 106 -4.22 -29.35 10.44
CA LYS A 106 -3.39 -28.38 11.17
C LYS A 106 -1.97 -28.32 10.62
N LYS A 107 -1.33 -29.47 10.39
CA LYS A 107 0.04 -29.54 9.85
C LYS A 107 0.15 -28.95 8.43
N ILE A 108 -0.86 -29.17 7.59
CA ILE A 108 -0.92 -28.59 6.24
C ILE A 108 -1.04 -27.07 6.31
N LEU A 109 -1.90 -26.57 7.22
CA LEU A 109 -2.09 -25.14 7.42
C LEU A 109 -0.82 -24.47 7.96
N GLU A 110 -0.14 -25.07 8.94
CA GLU A 110 1.15 -24.59 9.45
C GLU A 110 2.18 -24.48 8.31
N GLY A 111 2.35 -25.52 7.49
CA GLY A 111 3.26 -25.45 6.34
C GLY A 111 2.83 -24.47 5.23
N THR A 112 1.56 -24.05 5.21
CA THR A 112 1.08 -22.99 4.30
C THR A 112 1.42 -21.61 4.85
N ILE A 113 1.30 -21.41 6.17
CA ILE A 113 1.70 -20.18 6.86
C ILE A 113 3.19 -19.94 6.65
N ASP A 114 4.05 -20.94 6.89
CA ASP A 114 5.50 -20.81 6.72
C ASP A 114 5.86 -20.32 5.30
N LYS A 115 5.25 -20.90 4.26
CA LYS A 115 5.47 -20.48 2.86
C LYS A 115 5.01 -19.05 2.59
N LEU A 116 3.93 -18.61 3.21
CA LEU A 116 3.42 -17.25 3.06
C LEU A 116 4.33 -16.25 3.78
N GLU A 117 4.88 -16.62 4.93
CA GLU A 117 5.87 -15.80 5.66
C GLU A 117 7.16 -15.63 4.85
N ASP A 118 7.66 -16.70 4.23
CA ASP A 118 8.81 -16.65 3.32
C ASP A 118 8.53 -15.69 2.14
N LEU A 119 7.39 -15.86 1.46
CA LEU A 119 6.99 -15.01 0.33
C LEU A 119 6.87 -13.53 0.75
N MET A 120 6.31 -13.27 1.92
CA MET A 120 6.15 -11.91 2.44
C MET A 120 7.51 -11.27 2.74
N THR A 121 8.46 -12.05 3.25
CA THR A 121 9.83 -11.60 3.51
C THR A 121 10.54 -11.27 2.19
N ASP A 122 10.45 -12.14 1.18
CA ASP A 122 11.04 -11.91 -0.13
C ASP A 122 10.47 -10.66 -0.81
N LEU A 123 9.15 -10.47 -0.76
CA LEU A 123 8.49 -9.28 -1.31
C LEU A 123 8.90 -8.00 -0.58
N SER A 124 9.05 -8.07 0.75
CA SER A 124 9.52 -6.94 1.56
C SER A 124 10.94 -6.51 1.18
N LEU A 125 11.85 -7.48 1.01
CA LEU A 125 13.22 -7.23 0.55
C LEU A 125 13.23 -6.63 -0.85
N ALA A 126 12.49 -7.23 -1.79
CA ALA A 126 12.40 -6.74 -3.17
C ALA A 126 11.87 -5.30 -3.23
N ASN A 127 10.87 -4.96 -2.42
CA ASN A 127 10.30 -3.62 -2.36
C ASN A 127 11.28 -2.61 -1.74
N SER A 128 12.04 -3.01 -0.73
CA SER A 128 13.12 -2.20 -0.15
C SER A 128 14.18 -1.86 -1.20
N ASP A 129 14.63 -2.85 -1.97
CA ASP A 129 15.65 -2.68 -3.00
C ASP A 129 15.15 -1.83 -4.18
N LEU A 130 13.89 -2.01 -4.58
CA LEU A 130 13.27 -1.17 -5.60
C LEU A 130 13.16 0.29 -5.14
N THR A 131 12.79 0.52 -3.88
CA THR A 131 12.75 1.86 -3.28
C THR A 131 14.13 2.51 -3.28
N LYS A 132 15.19 1.79 -2.89
CA LYS A 132 16.57 2.28 -2.94
C LYS A 132 17.00 2.65 -4.36
N ARG A 133 16.76 1.77 -5.34
CA ARG A 133 17.09 2.03 -6.76
C ARG A 133 16.38 3.26 -7.29
N ASN A 134 15.08 3.38 -7.03
CA ASN A 134 14.31 4.56 -7.43
C ASN A 134 14.87 5.85 -6.84
N MET A 135 15.26 5.86 -5.56
CA MET A 135 15.88 7.04 -4.95
C MET A 135 17.21 7.38 -5.63
N GLN A 136 18.07 6.39 -5.86
CA GLN A 136 19.36 6.59 -6.54
C GLN A 136 19.18 7.15 -7.96
N GLU A 137 18.23 6.62 -8.73
CA GLU A 137 17.93 7.12 -10.07
C GLU A 137 17.44 8.57 -10.04
N LYS A 138 16.58 8.92 -9.07
CA LYS A 138 16.11 10.30 -8.89
C LYS A 138 17.24 11.23 -8.47
N ASP A 139 18.14 10.82 -7.59
CA ASP A 139 19.30 11.62 -7.17
C ASP A 139 20.25 11.89 -8.35
N VAL A 140 20.46 10.89 -9.22
CA VAL A 140 21.25 11.05 -10.45
C VAL A 140 20.58 12.05 -11.39
N GLU A 141 19.28 11.93 -11.62
CA GLU A 141 18.54 12.85 -12.50
C GLU A 141 18.51 14.28 -11.95
N ILE A 142 18.30 14.44 -10.65
CA ILE A 142 18.38 15.74 -9.96
C ILE A 142 19.77 16.36 -10.17
N SER A 143 20.84 15.59 -9.98
CA SER A 143 22.21 16.04 -10.19
C SER A 143 22.46 16.47 -11.64
N ARG A 144 21.91 15.74 -12.61
CA ARG A 144 21.97 16.09 -14.03
C ARG A 144 21.26 17.41 -14.33
N ILE A 145 20.06 17.59 -13.81
CA ILE A 145 19.28 18.84 -13.97
C ILE A 145 20.04 20.03 -13.38
N TYR A 146 20.63 19.88 -12.20
CA TYR A 146 21.45 20.95 -11.59
C TYR A 146 22.64 21.32 -12.46
N SER A 147 23.38 20.34 -12.99
CA SER A 147 24.52 20.59 -13.89
C SER A 147 24.10 21.34 -15.16
N LEU A 148 23.00 20.92 -15.79
CA LEU A 148 22.43 21.58 -16.97
C LEU A 148 21.99 23.02 -16.66
N ARG A 149 21.29 23.23 -15.54
CA ARG A 149 20.86 24.56 -15.09
C ARG A 149 22.06 25.48 -14.87
N SER A 150 23.11 25.00 -14.20
CA SER A 150 24.34 25.78 -13.99
C SER A 150 25.05 26.12 -15.29
N LYS A 151 25.09 25.19 -16.26
CA LYS A 151 25.66 25.46 -17.59
C LYS A 151 24.86 26.54 -18.32
N LEU A 152 23.55 26.37 -18.39
CA LEU A 152 22.63 27.31 -19.03
C LEU A 152 22.74 28.72 -18.40
N HIS A 153 22.80 28.81 -17.08
CA HIS A 153 22.97 30.09 -16.38
C HIS A 153 24.29 30.79 -16.76
N ARG A 154 25.41 30.05 -16.83
CA ARG A 154 26.70 30.60 -17.28
C ARG A 154 26.63 31.08 -18.72
N ASP A 155 26.01 30.31 -19.60
CA ASP A 155 25.87 30.64 -21.02
C ASP A 155 25.03 31.92 -21.20
N TYR A 156 23.91 32.05 -20.50
CA TYR A 156 23.09 33.28 -20.50
C TYR A 156 23.85 34.50 -19.95
N LEU A 157 24.56 34.36 -18.84
CA LEU A 157 25.35 35.47 -18.28
C LEU A 157 26.45 35.94 -19.25
N ARG A 158 27.08 35.01 -19.97
CA ARG A 158 28.05 35.34 -21.01
C ARG A 158 27.40 36.13 -22.14
N GLU A 159 26.27 35.65 -22.66
CA GLU A 159 25.54 36.32 -23.74
C GLU A 159 25.09 37.74 -23.37
N ILE A 160 24.57 37.93 -22.14
CA ILE A 160 24.20 39.26 -21.62
C ILE A 160 25.43 40.18 -21.60
N LYS A 161 26.59 39.70 -21.13
CA LYS A 161 27.83 40.49 -21.09
C LYS A 161 28.31 40.86 -22.50
N GLU A 162 28.26 39.93 -23.44
CA GLU A 162 28.62 40.19 -24.84
C GLU A 162 27.68 41.21 -25.48
N PHE A 163 26.38 41.10 -25.22
CA PHE A 163 25.39 42.06 -25.69
C PHE A 163 25.65 43.46 -25.13
N ALA A 164 25.89 43.56 -23.81
CA ALA A 164 26.24 44.82 -23.16
C ALA A 164 27.51 45.44 -23.74
N ALA A 165 28.56 44.64 -23.96
CA ALA A 165 29.80 45.11 -24.57
C ALA A 165 29.59 45.63 -26.01
N ARG A 166 28.79 44.92 -26.83
CA ARG A 166 28.43 45.36 -28.18
C ARG A 166 27.63 46.67 -28.16
N TYR A 167 26.72 46.83 -27.20
CA TYR A 167 25.93 48.04 -27.04
C TYR A 167 26.83 49.24 -26.69
N CYS A 168 27.71 49.11 -25.69
CA CYS A 168 28.66 50.16 -25.34
C CYS A 168 29.59 50.52 -26.50
N ALA A 169 30.04 49.55 -27.29
CA ALA A 169 30.87 49.80 -28.47
C ALA A 169 30.11 50.60 -29.55
N LYS A 170 28.83 50.29 -29.77
CA LYS A 170 27.97 51.06 -30.68
C LYS A 170 27.75 52.48 -30.16
N ASP A 171 27.46 52.63 -28.87
CA ASP A 171 27.23 53.93 -28.23
C ASP A 171 28.47 54.82 -28.34
N ALA A 172 29.67 54.28 -28.06
CA ALA A 172 30.93 54.98 -28.28
C ALA A 172 31.14 55.40 -29.75
N LYS A 173 30.71 54.58 -30.72
CA LYS A 173 30.77 54.94 -32.15
C LYS A 173 29.80 56.08 -32.47
N VAL A 174 28.60 56.07 -31.89
CA VAL A 174 27.63 57.17 -32.04
C VAL A 174 28.20 58.46 -31.47
N CYS A 175 28.82 58.45 -30.29
CA CYS A 175 29.47 59.63 -29.71
C CYS A 175 30.56 60.20 -30.63
N LYS A 176 31.42 59.33 -31.21
CA LYS A 176 32.46 59.77 -32.16
C LYS A 176 31.87 60.46 -33.39
N LEU A 177 30.88 59.84 -34.03
CA LEU A 177 30.20 60.40 -35.20
C LEU A 177 29.45 61.70 -34.85
N SER A 178 28.86 61.79 -33.66
CA SER A 178 28.20 63.00 -33.17
C SER A 178 29.19 64.16 -33.05
N ASN A 179 30.37 63.91 -32.48
CA ASN A 179 31.43 64.93 -32.35
C ASN A 179 31.99 65.34 -33.72
N GLU A 180 32.20 64.39 -34.63
CA GLU A 180 32.65 64.67 -36.00
C GLU A 180 31.61 65.50 -36.77
N ASN A 181 30.33 65.15 -36.68
CA ASN A 181 29.24 65.94 -37.24
C ASN A 181 29.18 67.36 -36.66
N ALA A 182 29.46 67.53 -35.36
CA ALA A 182 29.53 68.85 -34.74
C ALA A 182 30.70 69.67 -35.32
N ARG A 183 31.88 69.06 -35.47
CA ARG A 183 33.06 69.70 -36.10
C ARG A 183 32.79 70.11 -37.55
N LEU A 184 32.22 69.21 -38.35
CA LEU A 184 31.89 69.48 -39.75
C LEU A 184 30.85 70.60 -39.89
N LYS A 185 29.86 70.67 -38.98
CA LYS A 185 28.92 71.79 -38.96
C LYS A 185 29.60 73.14 -38.69
N GLU A 186 30.57 73.16 -37.78
CA GLU A 186 31.37 74.35 -37.50
C GLU A 186 32.21 74.77 -38.72
N GLU A 187 32.92 73.81 -39.34
CA GLU A 187 33.68 74.05 -40.57
C GLU A 187 32.80 74.61 -41.70
N ILE A 188 31.59 74.06 -41.90
CA ILE A 188 30.61 74.58 -42.87
C ILE A 188 30.16 75.99 -42.50
N SER A 189 29.97 76.30 -41.22
CA SER A 189 29.59 77.64 -40.78
C SER A 189 30.66 78.67 -41.11
N ILE A 190 31.93 78.35 -40.82
CA ILE A 190 33.08 79.21 -41.15
C ILE A 190 33.20 79.41 -42.67
N LEU A 191 33.08 78.34 -43.46
CA LEU A 191 33.14 78.44 -44.93
C LEU A 191 32.02 79.32 -45.49
N LYS A 192 30.81 79.26 -44.92
CA LYS A 192 29.70 80.14 -45.29
C LYS A 192 29.98 81.61 -44.94
N GLU A 193 30.61 81.87 -43.80
CA GLU A 193 31.02 83.24 -43.43
C GLU A 193 32.07 83.78 -44.39
N ILE A 194 33.05 82.96 -44.79
CA ILE A 194 34.04 83.32 -45.80
C ILE A 194 33.36 83.60 -47.15
N GLU A 195 32.45 82.73 -47.59
CA GLU A 195 31.71 82.91 -48.85
C GLU A 195 30.87 84.21 -48.86
N VAL A 196 30.25 84.58 -47.74
CA VAL A 196 29.54 85.88 -47.62
C VAL A 196 30.52 87.05 -47.73
N ASN A 197 31.66 86.99 -47.03
CA ASN A 197 32.68 88.03 -47.09
C ASN A 197 33.31 88.17 -48.49
N GLU A 198 33.57 87.06 -49.18
CA GLU A 198 34.08 87.07 -50.57
C GLU A 198 33.04 87.65 -51.55
N ASN A 199 31.76 87.35 -51.35
CA ASN A 199 30.68 87.96 -52.14
C ASN A 199 30.52 89.46 -51.84
N ASP A 200 30.73 89.90 -50.60
CA ASP A 200 30.72 91.32 -50.22
C ASP A 200 31.94 92.08 -50.80
N GLU A 201 33.13 91.45 -50.83
CA GLU A 201 34.32 92.00 -51.50
C GLU A 201 34.12 92.07 -53.02
N GLN A 202 33.56 91.03 -53.65
CA GLN A 202 33.21 91.07 -55.07
C GLN A 202 32.17 92.15 -55.38
N ALA A 203 31.15 92.30 -54.53
CA ALA A 203 30.15 93.37 -54.66
C ALA A 203 30.79 94.76 -54.59
N GLN A 204 31.73 94.99 -53.66
CA GLN A 204 32.50 96.24 -53.58
C GLN A 204 33.38 96.49 -54.80
N THR A 205 34.07 95.47 -55.33
CA THR A 205 34.85 95.63 -56.57
C THR A 205 33.98 95.88 -57.79
N THR A 206 32.78 95.30 -57.87
CA THR A 206 31.83 95.60 -58.95
C THR A 206 31.19 96.98 -58.82
N ASP A 207 31.01 97.50 -57.60
CA ASP A 207 30.57 98.89 -57.39
C ASP A 207 31.69 99.89 -57.71
N GLU A 208 32.96 99.55 -57.45
CA GLU A 208 34.12 100.33 -57.90
C GLU A 208 34.28 100.31 -59.42
N ASP A 209 34.17 99.15 -60.08
CA ASP A 209 34.23 99.02 -61.54
C ASP A 209 33.02 99.67 -62.23
N ASN A 210 31.81 99.57 -61.66
CA ASN A 210 30.63 100.27 -62.19
C ASN A 210 30.73 101.78 -61.96
N SER A 211 31.31 102.23 -60.85
CA SER A 211 31.63 103.64 -60.60
C SER A 211 32.68 104.16 -61.60
N GLU A 212 33.71 103.38 -61.92
CA GLU A 212 34.70 103.72 -62.95
C GLU A 212 34.10 103.74 -64.36
N GLN A 213 33.26 102.76 -64.72
CA GLN A 213 32.54 102.75 -66.01
C GLN A 213 31.54 103.91 -66.12
N MET A 214 30.82 104.24 -65.04
CA MET A 214 29.90 105.36 -65.00
C MET A 214 30.65 106.70 -65.06
N ASN A 215 31.81 106.83 -64.40
CA ASN A 215 32.71 107.97 -64.57
C ASN A 215 33.26 108.07 -66.00
N HIS A 216 33.56 106.95 -66.65
CA HIS A 216 33.96 106.92 -68.06
C HIS A 216 32.82 107.36 -68.99
N TRP A 217 31.58 106.93 -68.72
CA TRP A 217 30.39 107.36 -69.46
C TRP A 217 30.12 108.86 -69.30
N TYR A 218 30.25 109.42 -68.08
CA TYR A 218 30.14 110.86 -67.86
C TYR A 218 31.24 111.65 -68.57
N ARG A 219 32.48 111.14 -68.64
CA ARG A 219 33.55 111.75 -69.45
C ARG A 219 33.21 111.73 -70.94
N ASP A 220 32.63 110.65 -71.45
CA ASP A 220 32.26 110.52 -72.86
C ASP A 220 31.09 111.45 -73.25
N GLN A 221 30.10 111.60 -72.37
CA GLN A 221 29.01 112.55 -72.54
C GLN A 221 29.51 114.01 -72.50
N ILE A 222 30.43 114.35 -71.59
CA ILE A 222 31.06 115.69 -71.57
C ILE A 222 31.88 115.93 -72.86
N THR A 223 32.54 114.91 -73.39
CA THR A 223 33.29 115.01 -74.65
C THR A 223 32.35 115.20 -75.84
N THR A 224 31.20 114.51 -75.85
CA THR A 224 30.17 114.63 -76.89
C THR A 224 29.49 116.01 -76.83
N LEU A 225 29.21 116.54 -75.64
CA LEU A 225 28.68 117.90 -75.47
C LEU A 225 29.71 118.98 -75.85
N ASN A 226 31.00 118.76 -75.61
CA ASN A 226 32.06 119.66 -76.09
C ASN A 226 32.27 119.59 -77.61
N LEU A 227 32.02 118.45 -78.26
CA LEU A 227 32.03 118.34 -79.72
C LEU A 227 30.78 118.96 -80.36
N MET A 228 29.62 118.85 -79.71
CA MET A 228 28.39 119.54 -80.15
C MET A 228 28.44 121.07 -79.94
N ALA A 229 29.29 121.58 -79.05
CA ALA A 229 29.49 123.02 -78.84
C ALA A 229 30.55 123.65 -79.79
N ILE A 230 31.22 122.85 -80.63
CA ILE A 230 32.24 123.34 -81.60
C ILE A 230 31.70 123.40 -83.03
N ASP A 231 30.60 122.72 -83.37
CA ASP A 231 30.02 122.74 -84.72
C ASP A 231 29.05 123.91 -85.00
N ASP A 232 28.81 124.81 -84.04
CA ASP A 232 27.88 125.94 -84.19
C ASP A 232 28.53 127.28 -84.58
N VAL A 233 29.84 127.32 -84.94
CA VAL A 233 30.54 128.61 -85.19
C VAL A 233 31.27 128.74 -86.52
N THR A 234 31.48 127.69 -87.32
CA THR A 234 32.14 127.89 -88.63
C THR A 234 31.71 126.86 -89.66
N ASN A 235 30.75 127.23 -90.52
CA ASN A 235 30.91 127.14 -91.97
C ASN A 235 29.64 127.62 -92.69
N ASN A 236 29.62 128.93 -92.93
CA ASN A 236 28.93 129.50 -94.07
C ASN A 236 30.01 129.85 -95.13
N ASP A 237 29.74 129.44 -96.37
CA ASP A 237 30.23 130.00 -97.64
C ASP A 237 31.57 129.53 -98.25
N ARG A 238 31.47 128.47 -99.07
CA ARG A 238 32.05 128.37 -100.43
C ARG A 238 31.33 127.25 -101.20
N ALA A 239 30.31 127.56 -101.99
CA ALA A 239 30.34 128.03 -103.39
C ALA A 239 30.63 126.92 -104.43
N GLU A 240 29.54 126.50 -105.08
CA GLU A 240 29.31 126.30 -106.53
C GLU A 240 30.34 125.65 -107.50
N VAL A 241 29.73 124.93 -108.47
CA VAL A 241 30.13 124.63 -109.87
C VAL A 241 30.83 123.27 -110.16
N TYR A 242 30.08 122.27 -110.67
CA TYR A 242 30.11 121.81 -112.07
C TYR A 242 29.12 120.67 -112.43
N ASN A 243 28.32 120.94 -113.47
CA ASN A 243 27.56 120.10 -114.42
C ASN A 243 27.72 118.56 -114.45
N ARG A 244 26.60 117.82 -114.28
CA ARG A 244 25.86 117.07 -115.34
C ARG A 244 24.61 116.42 -114.76
#